data_AF-A0A0B1RWB1-F1
#
_entry.id   AF-A0A0B1RWB1-F1
#
_cell.length_a   1.000
_cell.length_b   1.000
_cell.length_c   1.000
_cell.angle_alpha   90.00
_cell.angle_beta   90.00
_cell.angle_gamma   90.00
#
_symmetry.space_group_name_H-M   'P 1'
#
loop_
_entity.id
_entity.type
_entity.pdbx_description
1 polymer ?
#
loop_
_entity_poly.entity_id
_entity_poly.type
_entity_poly.pdbx_seq_one_letter_code
_entity_poly.pdbx_strand_id
1 'polypeptide(L)'
;LVAVLCVYSSSALPVVGFKARSIPAFAKKLEGQDLVDYVNNVQSFFEANITTEPYGTFKSRLMDIKYLEVPRAYGGEINDEVTIPESFDAREQWPQCDSIKLIRDQANCGSCWAVASASAMSDRLCVQSKGKIKVI
;
A
#
# COMPACT_ATOMS: atom_id res chain seq x y z
N LEU A 1 -37.16 -21.13 29.42
CA LEU A 1 -35.98 -21.33 28.54
C LEU A 1 -36.06 -20.32 27.41
N VAL A 2 -35.48 -19.12 27.59
CA VAL A 2 -35.33 -18.14 26.50
C VAL A 2 -33.84 -17.98 26.31
N ALA A 3 -33.31 -18.67 25.29
CA ALA A 3 -31.93 -18.50 24.87
C ALA A 3 -31.84 -17.16 24.13
N VAL A 4 -31.28 -16.15 24.81
CA VAL A 4 -30.87 -14.91 24.18
C VAL A 4 -29.63 -15.23 23.35
N LEU A 5 -29.85 -15.51 22.06
CA LEU A 5 -28.78 -15.48 21.07
C LEU A 5 -28.41 -14.01 20.90
N CYS A 6 -27.36 -13.57 21.61
CA CYS A 6 -26.68 -12.33 21.30
C CYS A 6 -26.16 -12.43 19.86
N VAL A 7 -26.93 -11.87 18.92
CA VAL A 7 -26.42 -11.53 17.61
C VAL A 7 -25.38 -10.44 17.85
N TYR A 8 -24.11 -10.83 17.90
CA TYR A 8 -22.99 -9.89 17.86
C TYR A 8 -23.05 -9.19 16.50
N SER A 9 -23.72 -8.05 16.46
CA SER A 9 -23.55 -7.09 15.37
C SER A 9 -22.12 -6.57 15.47
N SER A 10 -21.20 -7.21 14.75
CA SER A 10 -19.83 -6.72 14.58
C SER A 10 -19.87 -5.49 13.68
N SER A 11 -20.25 -4.34 14.22
CA SER A 11 -19.98 -3.06 13.56
C SER A 11 -18.46 -2.98 13.37
N ALA A 12 -18.00 -2.81 12.13
CA ALA A 12 -16.58 -2.63 11.82
C ALA A 12 -16.02 -1.51 12.72
N LEU A 13 -15.01 -1.84 13.53
CA LEU A 13 -14.42 -0.84 14.42
C LEU A 13 -13.77 0.27 13.58
N PRO A 14 -13.84 1.53 14.03
CA PRO A 14 -13.04 2.59 13.43
C PRO A 14 -11.55 2.23 13.51
N VAL A 15 -10.76 2.68 12.53
CA VAL A 15 -9.33 2.34 12.38
C VAL A 15 -8.54 2.53 13.68
N VAL A 16 -8.84 3.59 14.45
CA VAL A 16 -8.21 3.87 15.74
C VAL A 16 -8.47 2.76 16.76
N GLY A 17 -9.73 2.33 16.88
CA GLY A 17 -10.13 1.25 17.79
C GLY A 17 -9.54 -0.09 17.37
N PHE A 18 -9.42 -0.34 16.07
CA PHE A 18 -8.75 -1.53 15.56
C PHE A 18 -7.25 -1.54 15.89
N LYS A 19 -6.56 -0.41 15.69
CA LYS A 19 -5.11 -0.26 15.98
C LYS A 19 -4.76 -0.47 17.45
N ALA A 20 -5.68 -0.16 18.37
CA ALA A 20 -5.46 -0.32 19.81
C ALA A 20 -5.55 -1.78 20.30
N ARG A 21 -6.07 -2.72 19.49
CA ARG A 21 -6.20 -4.12 19.88
C ARG A 21 -4.84 -4.82 19.94
N SER A 22 -4.62 -5.59 21.00
CA SER A 22 -3.45 -6.46 21.11
C SER A 22 -3.61 -7.69 20.21
N ILE A 23 -2.57 -8.01 19.42
CA ILE A 23 -2.52 -9.25 18.64
C ILE A 23 -2.38 -10.45 19.61
N PRO A 24 -3.33 -11.40 19.63
CA PRO A 24 -3.27 -12.58 20.50
C PRO A 24 -2.01 -13.42 20.27
N ALA A 25 -1.52 -14.09 21.30
CA ALA A 25 -0.29 -14.88 21.22
C ALA A 25 -0.35 -16.03 20.21
N PHE A 26 -1.54 -16.64 20.02
CA PHE A 26 -1.74 -17.68 19.01
C PHE A 26 -1.64 -17.10 17.59
N ALA A 27 -2.22 -15.92 17.35
CA ALA A 27 -2.25 -15.27 16.06
C ALA A 27 -0.85 -14.92 15.54
N LYS A 28 0.09 -14.64 16.46
CA LYS A 28 1.51 -14.39 16.12
C LYS A 28 2.24 -15.61 15.54
N LYS A 29 1.66 -16.80 15.65
CA LYS A 29 2.25 -18.06 15.17
C LYS A 29 1.52 -18.64 13.95
N LEU A 30 0.46 -17.98 13.48
CA LEU A 30 -0.30 -18.45 12.32
C LEU A 30 0.52 -18.22 11.05
N GLU A 31 0.43 -19.19 10.14
CA GLU A 31 1.06 -19.16 8.82
C GLU A 31 0.07 -19.65 7.77
N GLY A 32 0.38 -19.44 6.48
CA GLY A 32 -0.43 -19.96 5.38
C GLY A 32 -1.90 -19.54 5.44
N GLN A 33 -2.81 -20.51 5.24
CA GLN A 33 -4.25 -20.25 5.17
C GLN A 33 -4.83 -19.80 6.50
N ASP A 34 -4.37 -20.36 7.62
CA ASP A 34 -4.85 -19.98 8.95
C ASP A 34 -4.59 -18.49 9.24
N LEU A 35 -3.45 -17.97 8.76
CA LEU A 35 -3.13 -16.55 8.87
C LEU A 35 -4.07 -15.71 8.00
N VAL A 36 -4.33 -16.13 6.76
CA VAL A 36 -5.24 -15.44 5.83
C VAL A 36 -6.65 -15.38 6.42
N ASP A 37 -7.17 -16.52 6.88
CA ASP A 37 -8.50 -16.62 7.46
C ASP A 37 -8.63 -15.75 8.72
N TYR A 38 -7.61 -15.77 9.58
CA TYR A 38 -7.56 -14.90 10.75
C TYR A 38 -7.59 -13.42 10.37
N VAL A 39 -6.76 -12.99 9.40
CA VAL A 39 -6.70 -11.58 8.94
C VAL A 39 -8.05 -11.16 8.36
N ASN A 40 -8.68 -11.97 7.52
CA ASN A 40 -9.98 -11.66 6.93
C ASN A 40 -11.14 -11.70 7.94
N ASN A 41 -10.99 -12.42 9.06
CA ASN A 41 -11.96 -12.44 10.14
C ASN A 41 -11.88 -11.18 11.02
N VAL A 42 -10.66 -10.78 11.40
CA VAL A 42 -10.49 -9.73 12.42
C VAL A 42 -10.64 -8.31 11.88
N GLN A 43 -10.46 -8.11 10.57
CA GLN A 43 -10.63 -6.81 9.91
C GLN A 43 -11.39 -6.92 8.59
N SER A 44 -12.04 -5.82 8.20
CA SER A 44 -12.85 -5.72 6.98
C SER A 44 -12.39 -4.60 6.02
N PHE A 45 -11.18 -4.05 6.22
CA PHE A 45 -10.61 -2.96 5.43
C PHE A 45 -10.00 -3.44 4.10
N PHE A 46 -9.50 -4.68 4.07
CA PHE A 46 -8.92 -5.30 2.89
C PHE A 46 -9.11 -6.81 2.92
N GLU A 47 -8.98 -7.46 1.76
CA GLU A 47 -9.00 -8.91 1.63
C GLU A 47 -7.56 -9.44 1.48
N ALA A 48 -7.20 -10.41 2.30
CA ALA A 48 -5.93 -11.12 2.23
C ALA A 48 -6.10 -12.44 1.45
N ASN A 49 -5.07 -12.84 0.71
CA ASN A 49 -5.01 -14.11 0.00
C ASN A 49 -3.58 -14.66 -0.04
N ILE A 50 -3.42 -15.97 -0.24
CA ILE A 50 -2.13 -16.63 -0.39
C ILE A 50 -1.56 -16.33 -1.77
N THR A 51 -0.29 -15.92 -1.81
CA THR A 51 0.50 -15.87 -3.04
C THR A 51 1.08 -17.24 -3.35
N THR A 52 1.11 -17.62 -4.63
CA THR A 52 1.74 -18.87 -5.08
C THR A 52 3.26 -18.91 -4.87
N GLU A 53 3.89 -17.75 -4.73
CA GLU A 53 5.32 -17.63 -4.55
C GLU A 53 5.77 -17.90 -3.10
N PRO A 54 6.79 -18.74 -2.87
CA PRO A 54 7.36 -18.95 -1.54
C PRO A 54 7.90 -17.65 -0.93
N TYR A 55 7.66 -17.44 0.37
CA TYR A 55 8.09 -16.25 1.11
C TYR A 55 9.59 -15.94 0.96
N GLY A 56 10.45 -16.96 0.97
CA GLY A 56 11.90 -16.77 0.83
C GLY A 56 12.29 -16.18 -0.54
N THR A 57 11.66 -16.64 -1.61
CA THR A 57 11.87 -16.11 -2.97
C THR A 57 11.31 -14.70 -3.08
N PHE A 58 10.10 -14.46 -2.58
CA PHE A 58 9.52 -13.13 -2.57
C PHE A 58 10.41 -12.13 -1.80
N LYS A 59 10.88 -12.51 -0.62
CA LYS A 59 11.74 -11.69 0.24
C LYS A 59 13.08 -11.36 -0.42
N SER A 60 13.69 -12.29 -1.17
CA SER A 60 14.99 -12.03 -1.83
C SER A 60 14.89 -10.99 -2.95
N ARG A 61 13.68 -10.73 -3.46
CA ARG A 61 13.41 -9.68 -4.45
C ARG A 61 13.14 -8.32 -3.82
N LEU A 62 12.99 -8.22 -2.49
CA LEU A 62 12.73 -6.95 -1.82
C LEU A 62 14.01 -6.31 -1.29
N MET A 63 13.98 -4.99 -1.10
CA MET A 63 15.04 -4.33 -0.35
C MET A 63 15.05 -4.78 1.12
N ASP A 64 16.25 -4.98 1.66
CA ASP A 64 16.46 -5.28 3.07
C ASP A 64 16.13 -4.03 3.93
N ILE A 65 15.41 -4.25 5.03
CA ILE A 65 14.96 -3.20 5.94
C ILE A 65 16.11 -2.39 6.54
N LYS A 66 17.32 -2.93 6.61
CA LYS A 66 18.50 -2.21 7.11
C LYS A 66 18.88 -0.99 6.26
N TYR A 67 18.42 -0.91 5.01
CA TYR A 67 18.64 0.24 4.13
C TYR A 67 17.54 1.31 4.26
N LEU A 68 16.54 1.09 5.11
CA LEU A 68 15.50 2.07 5.36
C LEU A 68 16.07 3.22 6.21
N GLU A 69 16.43 4.31 5.54
CA GLU A 69 16.71 5.57 6.21
C GLU A 69 15.39 6.33 6.38
N VAL A 70 15.10 6.82 7.59
CA VAL A 70 13.97 7.72 7.85
C VAL A 70 14.50 9.14 7.64
N PRO A 71 14.17 9.83 6.54
CA PRO A 71 14.65 11.18 6.33
C PRO A 71 14.06 12.10 7.40
N ARG A 72 14.82 13.12 7.84
CA ARG A 72 14.21 14.24 8.56
C ARG A 72 13.15 14.86 7.64
N ALA A 73 12.02 15.24 8.21
CA ALA A 73 10.99 15.96 7.48
C ALA A 73 11.58 17.27 6.91
N TYR A 74 11.89 17.26 5.62
CA TYR A 74 12.19 18.45 4.84
C TYR A 74 10.94 18.77 4.02
N GLY A 75 9.99 19.42 4.67
CA GLY A 75 8.79 19.96 4.04
C GLY A 75 8.46 21.27 4.71
N GLY A 76 8.60 22.38 3.98
CA GLY A 76 7.94 23.62 4.38
C GLY A 76 6.45 23.47 4.11
N GLU A 77 5.62 23.93 5.04
CA GLU A 77 4.19 24.10 4.75
C GLU A 77 4.05 25.07 3.58
N ILE A 78 3.43 24.62 2.50
CA ILE A 78 3.11 25.49 1.37
C ILE A 78 1.82 26.20 1.77
N ASN A 79 1.93 27.50 2.06
CA ASN A 79 0.81 28.33 2.47
C ASN A 79 0.12 28.89 1.21
N ASP A 80 -0.57 28.03 0.48
CA ASP A 80 -1.40 28.43 -0.64
C ASP A 80 -2.85 28.06 -0.34
N GLU A 81 -3.79 28.99 -0.55
CA GLU A 81 -5.25 28.81 -0.45
C GLU A 81 -5.79 27.84 -1.52
N VAL A 82 -5.23 26.64 -1.62
CA VAL A 82 -5.61 25.63 -2.60
C VAL A 82 -6.58 24.66 -1.96
N THR A 83 -7.78 24.57 -2.52
CA THR A 83 -8.74 23.53 -2.16
C THR A 83 -8.28 22.20 -2.76
N ILE A 84 -7.87 21.27 -1.91
CA ILE A 84 -7.53 19.89 -2.30
C ILE A 84 -8.84 19.11 -2.51
N PRO A 85 -9.01 18.39 -3.63
CA PRO A 85 -10.23 17.62 -3.89
C PRO A 85 -10.35 16.42 -2.93
N GLU A 86 -11.58 15.96 -2.70
CA GLU A 86 -11.86 14.76 -1.90
C GLU A 86 -11.22 13.49 -2.49
N SER A 87 -11.14 13.41 -3.82
CA SER A 87 -10.50 12.31 -4.55
C SER A 87 -9.60 12.84 -5.66
N PHE A 88 -8.44 12.22 -5.85
CA PHE A 88 -7.50 12.56 -6.91
C PHE A 88 -6.83 11.29 -7.47
N ASP A 89 -6.83 11.16 -8.80
CA ASP A 89 -6.07 10.13 -9.51
C ASP A 89 -5.20 10.78 -10.59
N ALA A 90 -3.88 10.62 -10.47
CA ALA A 90 -2.92 11.18 -11.42
C ALA A 90 -3.12 10.65 -12.86
N ARG A 91 -3.66 9.44 -13.01
CA ARG A 91 -3.94 8.82 -14.32
C ARG A 91 -5.09 9.50 -15.04
N GLU A 92 -6.05 10.04 -14.29
CA GLU A 92 -7.19 10.81 -14.80
C GLU A 92 -6.81 12.27 -15.04
N GLN A 93 -5.97 12.85 -14.16
CA GLN A 93 -5.50 14.23 -14.28
C GLN A 93 -4.55 14.45 -15.46
N TRP A 94 -3.69 13.48 -15.76
CA TRP A 94 -2.72 13.55 -16.88
C TRP A 94 -2.85 12.34 -17.81
N PRO A 95 -3.99 12.22 -18.51
CA PRO A 95 -4.31 11.03 -19.31
C PRO A 95 -3.35 10.83 -20.49
N GLN A 96 -2.66 11.89 -20.93
CA GLN A 96 -1.65 11.86 -21.99
C GLN A 96 -0.29 11.26 -21.56
N CYS A 97 -0.07 11.04 -20.26
CA CYS A 97 1.16 10.51 -19.70
C CYS A 97 1.02 9.02 -19.38
N ASP A 98 1.26 8.17 -20.39
CA ASP A 98 1.10 6.71 -20.27
C ASP A 98 2.05 6.09 -19.23
N SER A 99 3.16 6.75 -18.91
CA SER A 99 4.12 6.32 -17.88
C SER A 99 3.46 6.16 -16.50
N ILE A 100 2.43 6.98 -16.18
CA ILE A 100 1.72 6.95 -14.88
C ILE A 100 0.88 5.68 -14.74
N LYS A 101 0.43 5.11 -15.87
CA LYS A 101 -0.38 3.88 -15.89
C LYS A 101 0.50 2.62 -15.92
N LEU A 102 1.80 2.77 -16.18
CA LEU A 102 2.71 1.64 -16.38
C LEU A 102 3.15 1.02 -15.06
N ILE A 103 2.81 -0.25 -14.87
CA ILE A 103 3.33 -1.08 -13.77
C ILE A 103 4.64 -1.72 -14.23
N ARG A 104 5.75 -1.40 -13.55
CA ARG A 104 7.08 -1.92 -13.85
C ARG A 104 7.41 -3.14 -12.99
N ASP A 105 8.14 -4.09 -13.57
CA ASP A 105 8.67 -5.26 -12.87
C ASP A 105 10.14 -5.02 -12.49
N GLN A 106 10.46 -5.16 -11.21
CA GLN A 106 11.83 -5.07 -10.69
C GLN A 106 12.64 -6.36 -10.87
N ALA A 107 12.01 -7.41 -11.39
CA ALA A 107 12.54 -8.74 -11.59
C ALA A 107 13.10 -9.36 -10.29
N ASN A 108 14.10 -10.24 -10.41
CA ASN A 108 14.75 -10.91 -9.27
C ASN A 108 15.76 -9.99 -8.56
N CYS A 109 15.41 -8.74 -8.27
CA CYS A 109 16.31 -7.76 -7.68
C CYS A 109 15.57 -6.87 -6.67
N GLY A 110 16.21 -6.58 -5.53
CA GLY A 110 15.80 -5.55 -4.57
C GLY A 110 15.97 -4.12 -5.10
N SER A 111 15.59 -3.85 -6.35
CA SER A 111 15.77 -2.58 -7.05
C SER A 111 14.57 -1.64 -6.95
N CYS A 112 13.59 -1.92 -6.08
CA CYS A 112 12.38 -1.11 -5.94
C CYS A 112 12.67 0.38 -5.70
N TRP A 113 13.74 0.73 -4.98
CA TRP A 113 14.16 2.11 -4.79
C TRP A 113 14.46 2.82 -6.12
N ALA A 114 15.12 2.13 -7.04
CA ALA A 114 15.50 2.65 -8.36
C ALA A 114 14.30 2.63 -9.30
N VAL A 115 13.55 1.54 -9.35
CA VAL A 115 12.38 1.38 -10.22
C VAL A 115 11.29 2.39 -9.86
N ALA A 116 10.98 2.57 -8.56
CA ALA A 116 10.00 3.55 -8.11
C ALA A 116 10.47 5.00 -8.40
N SER A 117 11.74 5.31 -8.12
CA SER A 117 12.30 6.65 -8.39
C SER A 117 12.29 6.99 -9.88
N ALA A 118 12.77 6.09 -10.73
CA ALA A 118 12.79 6.29 -12.18
C ALA A 118 11.38 6.38 -12.77
N SER A 119 10.43 5.63 -12.22
CA SER A 119 9.01 5.72 -12.59
C SER A 119 8.47 7.13 -12.33
N ALA A 120 8.64 7.64 -11.11
CA ALA A 120 8.18 8.98 -10.74
C ALA A 120 8.92 10.09 -11.53
N MET A 121 10.20 9.92 -11.85
CA MET A 121 10.95 10.85 -12.71
C MET A 121 10.35 10.91 -14.12
N SER A 122 10.02 9.76 -14.69
CA SER A 122 9.39 9.65 -16.00
C SER A 122 8.04 10.36 -16.03
N ASP A 123 7.22 10.14 -15.00
CA ASP A 123 5.92 10.78 -14.84
C ASP A 123 6.04 12.30 -14.73
N ARG A 124 6.94 12.78 -13.86
CA ARG A 124 7.17 14.21 -13.65
C ARG A 124 7.66 14.89 -14.92
N LEU A 125 8.52 14.24 -15.70
CA LEU A 125 9.00 14.78 -16.97
C LEU A 125 7.85 14.95 -17.97
N CYS A 126 6.94 13.98 -18.05
CA CYS A 126 5.75 14.10 -18.88
C CYS A 126 4.80 15.21 -18.40
N VAL A 127 4.51 15.26 -17.09
CA VAL A 127 3.62 16.28 -16.51
C VAL A 127 4.17 17.69 -16.74
N GLN A 128 5.44 17.93 -16.41
CA GLN A 128 6.07 19.25 -16.52
C GLN A 128 6.24 19.70 -17.97
N SER A 129 6.52 18.76 -18.88
CA SER A 129 6.62 19.05 -20.31
C SER A 129 5.27 19.16 -21.03
N LYS A 130 4.14 19.01 -20.31
CA LYS A 130 2.78 18.96 -20.87
C LYS A 130 2.63 17.87 -21.94
N GLY A 131 3.25 16.71 -21.71
CA GLY A 131 3.21 15.56 -22.62
C GLY A 131 4.15 15.63 -23.82
N LYS A 132 5.02 16.64 -23.92
CA LYS A 132 6.00 16.74 -25.02
C LYS A 132 7.15 15.76 -24.88
N ILE A 133 7.55 15.45 -23.65
CA ILE A 133 8.59 14.47 -23.35
C ILE A 133 7.93 13.30 -22.65
N LYS A 134 7.99 12.12 -23.28
CA LYS A 134 7.41 10.89 -22.76
C LYS A 134 8.51 9.83 -22.70
N VAL A 135 8.94 9.52 -21.49
CA VAL A 135 9.89 8.42 -21.22
C VAL A 135 9.07 7.30 -20.60
N ILE A 136 9.08 6.13 -21.22
CA ILE A 136 8.31 4.96 -20.80
C ILE A 136 9.31 3.87 -20.42
#